data_AF-A3LUM2-F1
#
_entry.id   AF-A3LUM2-F1
#
_cell.length_a   1.000
_cell.length_b   1.000
_cell.length_c   1.000
_cell.angle_alpha   90.00
_cell.angle_beta   90.00
_cell.angle_gamma   90.00
#
_symmetry.space_group_name_H-M   'P 1'
#
loop_
_entity.id
_entity.type
_entity.pdbx_description
1 polymer ?
#
loop_
_entity_poly.entity_id
_entity_poly.type
_entity_poly.pdbx_seq_one_letter_code
_entity_poly.pdbx_strand_id
1 'polypeptide(L)'
;MYKSEANPHDFPEGGWRANLVLFGSFMGLIADFGIANSLGAIESYVSTHQLQYVKQTSVSWVFSLHLGVMYFGGVFFGELFDRFGARRPLIAGTIIMCTGLVLTAQSTKLEHFILSFGILTAIGTSIAMAPLIGVLSHWFLRRRGLACSIATIGGLVGASCFAVMLQNLYTQIGFKWAIRVLALICLFCMVIAIIFCQERRRPQTGRNEVTDPELNHEEQTSKVSTTRVRTVLQYFKGALDFSILKDSRFVLLTLAVFLAEIISMTTLTYLSSYSIANGVGVAQAYLMITVVNLCGIPSRLISGYLADKYGRFNVMIATSVMTTIVVFCLWLPAKGNIGILYTFGILFGVSTSAVISLIPACAGQICSAESFGKVYGTMYFFLGFLTILGMYFASLVISHGGTVNYRNFVLYEGALGVASIVLWIWARYASVGWRLCKF
;
A
#
# COMPACT_ATOMS: atom_id res chain seq x y z
N MET A 1 9.45 -11.45 22.64
CA MET A 1 8.52 -10.83 21.68
C MET A 1 9.25 -10.08 20.57
N TYR A 2 10.49 -9.61 20.80
CA TYR A 2 11.32 -8.87 19.84
C TYR A 2 12.66 -9.56 19.55
N LYS A 3 12.67 -10.89 19.45
CA LYS A 3 13.93 -11.68 19.47
C LYS A 3 14.88 -11.44 18.29
N SER A 4 14.47 -10.70 17.25
CA SER A 4 15.32 -10.28 16.13
C SER A 4 16.06 -8.95 16.37
N GLU A 5 15.65 -8.15 17.36
CA GLU A 5 16.23 -6.83 17.65
C GLU A 5 17.18 -6.95 18.85
N ALA A 6 18.47 -6.61 18.64
CA ALA A 6 19.51 -6.77 19.65
C ALA A 6 19.22 -6.00 20.96
N ASN A 7 18.59 -4.82 20.88
CA ASN A 7 18.24 -3.97 22.04
C ASN A 7 16.81 -3.39 21.94
N PRO A 8 15.77 -4.10 22.42
CA PRO A 8 14.38 -3.63 22.32
C PRO A 8 14.03 -2.45 23.25
N HIS A 9 14.84 -2.17 24.27
CA HIS A 9 14.64 -1.05 25.21
C HIS A 9 15.17 0.29 24.69
N ASP A 10 15.99 0.28 23.64
CA ASP A 10 16.60 1.51 23.11
C ASP A 10 15.60 2.33 22.28
N PHE A 11 14.43 1.80 21.94
CA PHE A 11 13.44 2.51 21.12
C PHE A 11 12.76 3.63 21.92
N PRO A 12 12.69 4.86 21.36
CA PRO A 12 12.13 6.01 22.07
C PRO A 12 10.61 5.88 22.31
N GLU A 13 9.90 5.01 21.57
CA GLU A 13 8.46 4.70 21.75
C GLU A 13 7.56 5.96 21.81
N GLY A 14 8.00 7.05 21.18
CA GLY A 14 7.38 8.37 21.26
C GLY A 14 8.40 9.51 21.43
N GLY A 15 7.92 10.66 21.89
CA GLY A 15 8.70 11.89 22.02
C GLY A 15 8.55 12.82 20.80
N TRP A 16 8.99 14.07 20.95
CA TRP A 16 8.80 15.11 19.93
C TRP A 16 9.34 14.69 18.55
N ARG A 17 10.56 14.12 18.51
CA ARG A 17 11.17 13.67 17.25
C ARG A 17 10.42 12.49 16.60
N ALA A 18 10.03 11.48 17.39
CA ALA A 18 9.28 10.34 16.86
C ALA A 18 7.89 10.74 16.34
N ASN A 19 7.22 11.68 17.04
CA ASN A 19 5.93 12.21 16.62
C ASN A 19 6.03 13.08 15.36
N LEU A 20 7.10 13.88 15.22
CA LEU A 20 7.38 14.62 13.99
C LEU A 20 7.63 13.68 12.81
N VAL A 21 8.40 12.61 13.01
CA VAL A 21 8.63 11.58 12.00
C VAL A 21 7.31 10.91 11.60
N LEU A 22 6.47 10.55 12.57
CA LEU A 22 5.14 9.99 12.32
C LEU A 22 4.27 10.96 11.50
N PHE A 23 4.29 12.25 11.83
CA PHE A 23 3.59 13.29 11.09
C PHE A 23 4.13 13.46 9.66
N GLY A 24 5.45 13.37 9.47
CA GLY A 24 6.08 13.34 8.15
C GLY A 24 5.60 12.16 7.31
N SER A 25 5.59 10.95 7.89
CA SER A 25 5.08 9.76 7.22
C SER A 25 3.58 9.88 6.89
N PHE A 26 2.78 10.43 7.80
CA PHE A 26 1.36 10.71 7.55
C PHE A 26 1.16 11.64 6.35
N MET A 27 1.89 12.76 6.31
CA MET A 27 1.82 13.72 5.23
C MET A 27 2.28 13.13 3.89
N GLY A 28 3.36 12.35 3.86
CA GLY A 28 3.79 11.70 2.63
C GLY A 28 2.78 10.66 2.12
N LEU A 29 2.16 9.89 3.04
CA LEU A 29 1.15 8.89 2.68
C LEU A 29 -0.17 9.52 2.20
N ILE A 30 -0.47 10.78 2.54
CA ILE A 30 -1.57 11.54 1.88
C ILE A 30 -1.33 11.62 0.38
N ALA A 31 -0.11 11.93 -0.06
CA ALA A 31 0.20 12.01 -1.48
C ALA A 31 0.30 10.62 -2.11
N ASP A 32 1.09 9.74 -1.50
CA ASP A 32 1.45 8.43 -2.04
C ASP A 32 0.23 7.50 -2.16
N PHE A 33 -0.39 7.16 -1.03
CA PHE A 33 -1.57 6.28 -1.00
C PHE A 33 -2.85 7.03 -1.37
N GLY A 34 -2.90 8.36 -1.24
CA GLY A 34 -4.07 9.13 -1.65
C GLY A 34 -4.31 9.09 -3.15
N ILE A 35 -3.26 9.15 -3.98
CA ILE A 35 -3.38 8.98 -5.43
C ILE A 35 -3.90 7.57 -5.76
N ALA A 36 -3.27 6.53 -5.22
CA ALA A 36 -3.64 5.14 -5.46
C ALA A 36 -5.10 4.83 -5.06
N ASN A 37 -5.57 5.40 -3.95
CA ASN A 37 -6.94 5.21 -3.48
C ASN A 37 -7.97 6.13 -4.18
N SER A 38 -7.54 7.11 -4.97
CA SER A 38 -8.42 8.03 -5.71
C SER A 38 -8.37 7.86 -7.24
N LEU A 39 -7.75 6.77 -7.73
CA LEU A 39 -7.63 6.46 -9.15
C LEU A 39 -8.97 6.51 -9.90
N GLY A 40 -10.04 5.99 -9.30
CA GLY A 40 -11.36 5.97 -9.91
C GLY A 40 -11.94 7.36 -10.21
N ALA A 41 -11.62 8.38 -9.40
CA ALA A 41 -12.06 9.76 -9.64
C ALA A 41 -11.36 10.37 -10.87
N ILE A 42 -10.09 10.03 -11.08
CA ILE A 42 -9.33 10.47 -12.26
C ILE A 42 -9.77 9.67 -13.49
N GLU A 43 -9.91 8.36 -13.37
CA GLU A 43 -10.34 7.46 -14.45
C GLU A 43 -11.71 7.85 -15.02
N SER A 44 -12.69 8.09 -14.14
CA SER A 44 -14.05 8.46 -14.55
C SER A 44 -14.07 9.75 -15.37
N TYR A 45 -13.28 10.75 -14.99
CA TYR A 45 -13.19 11.99 -15.76
C TYR A 45 -12.42 11.81 -17.08
N VAL A 46 -11.27 11.12 -17.05
CA VAL A 46 -10.44 10.87 -18.23
C VAL A 46 -11.20 10.06 -19.29
N SER A 47 -11.93 9.02 -18.89
CA SER A 47 -12.74 8.19 -19.78
C SER A 47 -13.91 8.93 -20.43
N THR A 48 -14.51 9.89 -19.74
CA THR A 48 -15.68 10.64 -20.25
C THR A 48 -15.30 11.89 -21.07
N HIS A 49 -14.10 12.45 -20.86
CA HIS A 49 -13.71 13.71 -21.51
C HIS A 49 -12.50 13.55 -22.45
N GLN A 50 -11.32 13.20 -21.91
CA GLN A 50 -10.07 13.19 -22.68
C GLN A 50 -10.00 11.99 -23.65
N LEU A 51 -10.41 10.81 -23.18
CA LEU A 51 -10.33 9.55 -23.90
C LEU A 51 -11.70 8.98 -24.26
N GLN A 52 -12.69 9.86 -24.48
CA GLN A 52 -14.08 9.47 -24.81
C GLN A 52 -14.20 8.55 -26.04
N TYR A 53 -13.28 8.66 -26.99
CA TYR A 53 -13.25 7.87 -28.22
C TYR A 53 -12.50 6.54 -28.07
N VAL A 54 -11.82 6.33 -26.95
CA VAL A 54 -11.06 5.12 -26.66
C VAL A 54 -11.93 4.17 -25.85
N LYS A 55 -11.83 2.87 -26.15
CA LYS A 55 -12.54 1.83 -25.42
C LYS A 55 -12.25 1.94 -23.91
N GLN A 56 -13.29 1.95 -23.08
CA GLN A 56 -13.19 2.09 -21.62
C GLN A 56 -12.20 1.08 -21.01
N THR A 57 -12.19 -0.16 -21.49
CA THR A 57 -11.24 -1.19 -21.04
C THR A 57 -9.78 -0.76 -21.20
N SER A 58 -9.45 -0.07 -22.29
CA SER A 58 -8.09 0.42 -22.54
C SER A 58 -7.70 1.57 -21.62
N VAL A 59 -8.68 2.39 -21.19
CA VAL A 59 -8.45 3.46 -20.21
C VAL A 59 -8.22 2.86 -18.83
N SER A 60 -9.05 1.92 -18.39
CA SER A 60 -8.90 1.23 -17.09
C SER A 60 -7.54 0.53 -16.95
N TRP A 61 -7.00 -0.02 -18.05
CA TRP A 61 -5.67 -0.63 -18.07
C TRP A 61 -4.54 0.33 -17.64
N VAL A 62 -4.66 1.63 -17.87
CA VAL A 62 -3.66 2.63 -17.44
C VAL A 62 -3.61 2.75 -15.92
N PHE A 63 -4.76 2.74 -15.27
CA PHE A 63 -4.88 2.86 -13.82
C PHE A 63 -4.51 1.53 -13.13
N SER A 64 -4.84 0.39 -13.75
CA SER A 64 -4.33 -0.92 -13.33
C SER A 64 -2.80 -1.01 -13.46
N LEU A 65 -2.22 -0.47 -14.54
CA LEU A 65 -0.78 -0.40 -14.73
C LEU A 65 -0.12 0.44 -13.64
N HIS A 66 -0.73 1.56 -13.23
CA HIS A 66 -0.25 2.38 -12.12
C HIS A 66 -0.10 1.57 -10.82
N LEU A 67 -1.15 0.85 -10.41
CA LEU A 67 -1.11 -0.01 -9.23
C LEU A 67 -0.07 -1.13 -9.37
N GLY A 68 0.01 -1.76 -10.55
CA GLY A 68 0.97 -2.81 -10.84
C GLY A 68 2.42 -2.33 -10.70
N VAL A 69 2.76 -1.18 -11.29
CA VAL A 69 4.10 -0.59 -11.21
C VAL A 69 4.43 -0.14 -9.78
N MET A 70 3.45 0.45 -9.07
CA MET A 70 3.60 0.85 -7.68
C MET A 70 4.01 -0.34 -6.79
N TYR A 71 3.35 -1.49 -6.94
CA TYR A 71 3.65 -2.70 -6.17
C TYR A 71 4.91 -3.42 -6.64
N PHE A 72 5.12 -3.56 -7.95
CA PHE A 72 6.29 -4.23 -8.52
C PHE A 72 7.60 -3.50 -8.20
N GLY A 73 7.58 -2.16 -8.18
CA GLY A 73 8.74 -1.35 -7.81
C GLY A 73 9.21 -1.56 -6.36
N GLY A 74 8.37 -2.14 -5.50
CA GLY A 74 8.68 -2.38 -4.09
C GLY A 74 9.98 -3.14 -3.85
N VAL A 75 10.29 -4.18 -4.64
CA VAL A 75 11.55 -4.95 -4.52
C VAL A 75 12.77 -4.08 -4.74
N PHE A 76 12.74 -3.25 -5.78
CA PHE A 76 13.88 -2.44 -6.14
C PHE A 76 14.05 -1.30 -5.12
N PHE A 77 12.97 -0.58 -4.84
CA PHE A 77 13.05 0.63 -4.05
C PHE A 77 13.03 0.39 -2.53
N GLY A 78 12.62 -0.80 -2.08
CA GLY A 78 12.76 -1.23 -0.69
C GLY A 78 14.23 -1.35 -0.25
N GLU A 79 15.08 -1.98 -1.07
CA GLU A 79 16.52 -2.06 -0.83
C GLU A 79 17.20 -0.68 -0.92
N LEU A 80 16.65 0.21 -1.75
CA LEU A 80 17.14 1.59 -1.88
C LEU A 80 16.99 2.36 -0.56
N PHE A 81 15.88 2.17 0.15
CA PHE A 81 15.65 2.72 1.49
C PHE A 81 16.66 2.15 2.49
N ASP A 82 16.80 0.82 2.56
CA ASP A 82 17.70 0.17 3.55
C ASP A 82 19.17 0.61 3.40
N ARG A 83 19.63 0.95 2.17
CA ARG A 83 21.02 1.35 1.91
C ARG A 83 21.29 2.85 1.94
N PHE A 84 20.42 3.66 1.35
CA PHE A 84 20.67 5.10 1.16
C PHE A 84 19.96 5.97 2.20
N GLY A 85 19.16 5.34 3.04
CA GLY A 85 18.28 5.97 4.00
C GLY A 85 17.10 6.69 3.34
N ALA A 86 16.23 7.32 4.15
CA ALA A 86 14.93 7.80 3.72
C ALA A 86 14.96 9.04 2.80
N ARG A 87 15.89 9.97 3.07
CA ARG A 87 15.85 11.31 2.48
C ARG A 87 16.11 11.31 0.98
N ARG A 88 17.08 10.54 0.49
CA ARG A 88 17.44 10.53 -0.94
C ARG A 88 16.36 9.88 -1.81
N PRO A 89 15.83 8.69 -1.46
CA PRO A 89 14.68 8.10 -2.15
C PRO A 89 13.46 9.01 -2.11
N LEU A 90 13.11 9.62 -0.97
CA LEU A 90 11.95 10.53 -0.90
C LEU A 90 12.08 11.72 -1.86
N ILE A 91 13.26 12.35 -1.96
CA ILE A 91 13.49 13.45 -2.90
C ILE A 91 13.32 12.96 -4.35
N ALA A 92 13.95 11.83 -4.70
CA ALA A 92 13.86 11.26 -6.05
C ALA A 92 12.41 10.89 -6.42
N GLY A 93 11.71 10.18 -5.52
CA GLY A 93 10.31 9.80 -5.69
C GLY A 93 9.39 11.00 -5.83
N THR A 94 9.61 12.06 -5.04
CA THR A 94 8.83 13.31 -5.14
C THR A 94 8.99 14.00 -6.49
N ILE A 95 10.23 14.15 -6.97
CA ILE A 95 10.51 14.77 -8.28
C ILE A 95 9.84 13.98 -9.39
N ILE A 96 10.00 12.65 -9.38
CA ILE A 96 9.44 11.75 -10.39
C ILE A 96 7.91 11.78 -10.37
N MET A 97 7.30 11.68 -9.18
CA MET A 97 5.85 11.70 -8.98
C MET A 97 5.24 13.03 -9.46
N CYS A 98 5.79 14.17 -9.02
CA CYS A 98 5.29 15.48 -9.43
C CYS A 98 5.47 15.73 -10.92
N THR A 99 6.59 15.30 -11.50
CA THR A 99 6.82 15.37 -12.96
C THR A 99 5.78 14.54 -13.71
N GLY A 100 5.51 13.31 -13.25
CA GLY A 100 4.48 12.43 -13.81
C GLY A 100 3.08 13.07 -13.78
N LEU A 101 2.69 13.70 -12.66
CA LEU A 101 1.41 14.38 -12.55
C LEU A 101 1.32 15.61 -13.47
N VAL A 102 2.37 16.44 -13.54
CA VAL A 102 2.39 17.62 -14.42
C VAL A 102 2.34 17.23 -15.89
N LEU A 103 3.03 16.15 -16.28
CA LEU A 103 2.94 15.59 -17.64
C LEU A 103 1.54 15.04 -17.91
N THR A 104 0.94 14.37 -16.94
CA THR A 104 -0.45 13.88 -17.03
C THR A 104 -1.43 15.02 -17.27
N ALA A 105 -1.20 16.19 -16.68
CA ALA A 105 -2.00 17.38 -16.95
C ALA A 105 -1.91 17.89 -18.40
N GLN A 106 -0.91 17.47 -19.18
CA GLN A 106 -0.80 17.78 -20.62
C GLN A 106 -1.20 16.62 -21.53
N SER A 107 -1.49 15.45 -20.97
CA SER A 107 -1.84 14.25 -21.73
C SER A 107 -3.22 14.36 -22.37
N THR A 108 -3.29 14.16 -23.69
CA THR A 108 -4.53 14.13 -24.48
C THR A 108 -4.74 12.79 -25.19
N LYS A 109 -3.69 11.97 -25.30
CA LYS A 109 -3.71 10.65 -25.95
C LYS A 109 -3.46 9.55 -24.93
N LEU A 110 -3.97 8.35 -25.21
CA LEU A 110 -3.81 7.17 -24.34
C LEU A 110 -2.34 6.89 -24.00
N GLU A 111 -1.46 6.96 -25.00
CA GLU A 111 -0.01 6.72 -24.84
C GLU A 111 0.62 7.70 -23.85
N HIS A 112 0.21 8.97 -23.87
CA HIS A 112 0.72 9.96 -22.94
C HIS A 112 0.29 9.62 -21.51
N PHE A 113 -0.94 9.15 -21.31
CA PHE A 113 -1.43 8.71 -19.99
C PHE A 113 -0.71 7.45 -19.48
N ILE A 114 -0.41 6.49 -20.37
CA ILE A 114 0.36 5.28 -20.02
C ILE A 114 1.74 5.69 -19.49
N LEU A 115 2.46 6.54 -20.22
CA LEU A 115 3.81 6.94 -19.86
C LEU A 115 3.84 7.85 -18.62
N SER A 116 2.96 8.87 -18.56
CA SER A 116 2.99 9.88 -17.50
C SER A 116 2.37 9.38 -16.19
N PHE A 117 1.17 8.81 -16.25
CA PHE A 117 0.40 8.44 -15.07
C PHE A 117 0.62 6.97 -14.68
N GLY A 118 0.52 6.07 -15.67
CA GLY A 118 0.66 4.64 -15.46
C GLY A 118 2.07 4.22 -15.01
N ILE A 119 3.11 4.79 -15.64
CA ILE A 119 4.51 4.39 -15.36
C ILE A 119 5.22 5.44 -14.50
N LEU A 120 5.37 6.67 -14.99
CA LEU A 120 6.25 7.65 -14.35
C LEU A 120 5.76 8.04 -12.95
N THR A 121 4.48 8.36 -12.80
CA THR A 121 3.90 8.68 -11.48
C THR A 121 3.98 7.47 -10.54
N ALA A 122 3.72 6.27 -11.04
CA ALA A 122 3.76 5.02 -10.26
C ALA A 122 5.16 4.64 -9.77
N ILE A 123 6.21 4.91 -10.57
CA ILE A 123 7.60 4.75 -10.12
C ILE A 123 7.89 5.73 -8.97
N GLY A 124 7.42 6.97 -9.07
CA GLY A 124 7.60 7.98 -8.04
C GLY A 124 6.96 7.58 -6.71
N THR A 125 5.71 7.09 -6.75
CA THR A 125 5.01 6.57 -5.56
C THR A 125 5.70 5.33 -4.99
N SER A 126 6.10 4.37 -5.83
CA SER A 126 6.83 3.18 -5.40
C SER A 126 8.14 3.49 -4.67
N ILE A 127 8.92 4.47 -5.17
CA ILE A 127 10.15 4.93 -4.51
C ILE A 127 9.88 5.53 -3.13
N ALA A 128 8.77 6.27 -2.98
CA ALA A 128 8.40 6.95 -1.76
C ALA A 128 7.76 6.02 -0.71
N MET A 129 7.08 4.95 -1.13
CA MET A 129 6.35 4.05 -0.23
C MET A 129 7.25 3.43 0.85
N ALA A 130 8.39 2.84 0.45
CA ALA A 130 9.31 2.18 1.36
C ALA A 130 9.84 3.09 2.49
N PRO A 131 10.38 4.30 2.21
CA PRO A 131 10.83 5.19 3.27
C PRO A 131 9.71 5.75 4.15
N LEU A 132 8.52 6.03 3.60
CA LEU A 132 7.40 6.54 4.39
C LEU A 132 6.95 5.55 5.48
N ILE A 133 6.94 4.26 5.16
CA ILE A 133 6.52 3.19 6.07
C ILE A 133 7.70 2.67 6.89
N GLY A 134 8.87 2.55 6.28
CA GLY A 134 10.07 1.96 6.86
C GLY A 134 10.64 2.76 8.02
N VAL A 135 10.66 4.10 7.94
CA VAL A 135 11.21 4.95 9.01
C VAL A 135 10.49 4.71 10.35
N LEU A 136 9.18 4.43 10.34
CA LEU A 136 8.40 4.16 11.55
C LEU A 136 8.94 2.96 12.33
N SER A 137 9.52 1.98 11.63
CA SER A 137 10.11 0.79 12.24
C SER A 137 11.38 1.08 13.06
N HIS A 138 12.08 2.17 12.78
CA HIS A 138 13.29 2.59 13.51
C HIS A 138 12.97 3.37 14.80
N TRP A 139 11.76 3.94 14.91
CA TRP A 139 11.35 4.79 16.03
C TRP A 139 10.37 4.10 16.99
N PHE A 140 9.53 3.20 16.47
CA PHE A 140 8.50 2.51 17.24
C PHE A 140 8.66 1.00 17.11
N LEU A 141 8.80 0.31 18.24
CA LEU A 141 8.88 -1.15 18.30
C LEU A 141 7.64 -1.74 18.98
N ARG A 142 7.26 -1.21 20.16
CA ARG A 142 6.10 -1.62 20.97
C ARG A 142 4.80 -0.98 20.52
N ARG A 143 4.83 0.29 20.10
CA ARG A 143 3.67 1.03 19.55
C ARG A 143 3.64 1.09 18.02
N ARG A 144 4.30 0.13 17.37
CA ARG A 144 4.49 0.14 15.91
C ARG A 144 3.18 -0.05 15.15
N GLY A 145 2.26 -0.88 15.67
CA GLY A 145 0.96 -1.09 15.03
C GLY A 145 0.18 0.22 14.97
N LEU A 146 0.10 0.94 16.10
CA LEU A 146 -0.54 2.24 16.18
C LEU A 146 0.15 3.29 15.30
N ALA A 147 1.49 3.34 15.28
CA ALA A 147 2.23 4.28 14.44
C ALA A 147 1.98 4.04 12.93
N CYS A 148 2.06 2.79 12.47
CA CYS A 148 1.76 2.44 11.08
C CYS A 148 0.29 2.75 10.72
N SER A 149 -0.64 2.46 11.62
CA SER A 149 -2.05 2.81 11.44
C SER A 149 -2.29 4.31 11.33
N ILE A 150 -1.70 5.12 12.23
CA ILE A 150 -1.84 6.58 12.16
C ILE A 150 -1.27 7.09 10.84
N ALA A 151 -0.08 6.64 10.44
CA ALA A 151 0.53 7.08 9.19
C ALA A 151 -0.32 6.72 7.96
N THR A 152 -0.83 5.48 7.88
CA THR A 152 -1.65 5.02 6.74
C THR A 152 -3.02 5.67 6.65
N ILE A 153 -3.54 6.28 7.72
CA ILE A 153 -4.76 7.11 7.64
C ILE A 153 -4.57 8.29 6.69
N GLY A 154 -3.33 8.80 6.55
CA GLY A 154 -3.01 9.85 5.57
C GLY A 154 -3.51 9.49 4.17
N GLY A 155 -3.32 8.24 3.74
CA GLY A 155 -3.82 7.78 2.44
C GLY A 155 -5.33 7.85 2.26
N LEU A 156 -6.13 7.59 3.30
CA LEU A 156 -7.60 7.72 3.23
C LEU A 156 -8.03 9.18 3.22
N VAL A 157 -7.38 10.02 4.04
CA VAL A 157 -7.61 11.47 4.04
C VAL A 157 -7.29 12.04 2.67
N GLY A 158 -6.16 11.65 2.07
CA GLY A 158 -5.78 12.01 0.71
C GLY A 158 -6.82 11.56 -0.31
N ALA A 159 -7.27 10.30 -0.25
CA ALA A 159 -8.29 9.78 -1.16
C ALA A 159 -9.59 10.59 -1.13
N SER A 160 -10.11 10.87 0.07
CA SER A 160 -11.34 11.67 0.24
C SER A 160 -11.16 13.11 -0.22
N CYS A 161 -10.05 13.76 0.16
CA CYS A 161 -9.77 15.13 -0.24
C CYS A 161 -9.56 15.25 -1.75
N PHE A 162 -8.77 14.37 -2.36
CA PHE A 162 -8.45 14.40 -3.79
C PHE A 162 -9.69 14.12 -4.64
N ALA A 163 -10.51 13.13 -4.28
CA ALA A 163 -11.72 12.82 -5.03
C ALA A 163 -12.70 14.01 -5.06
N VAL A 164 -13.00 14.61 -3.90
CA VAL A 164 -13.91 15.77 -3.80
C VAL A 164 -13.32 17.00 -4.48
N MET A 165 -12.03 17.27 -4.25
CA MET A 165 -11.34 18.38 -4.88
C MET A 165 -11.37 18.27 -6.41
N LEU A 166 -10.99 17.11 -6.97
CA LEU A 166 -10.93 16.92 -8.41
C LEU A 166 -12.31 17.06 -9.05
N GLN A 167 -13.36 16.48 -8.47
CA GLN A 167 -14.73 16.62 -8.98
C GLN A 167 -15.16 18.09 -9.12
N ASN A 168 -14.82 18.93 -8.14
CA ASN A 168 -15.15 20.36 -8.18
C ASN A 168 -14.22 21.17 -9.10
N LEU A 169 -12.92 20.88 -9.10
CA LEU A 169 -11.94 21.62 -9.90
C LEU A 169 -12.09 21.31 -11.40
N TYR A 170 -12.49 20.11 -11.76
CA TYR A 170 -12.71 19.75 -13.16
C TYR A 170 -13.78 20.61 -13.83
N THR A 171 -14.82 21.02 -13.11
CA THR A 171 -15.90 21.87 -13.65
C THR A 171 -15.52 23.35 -13.65
N GLN A 172 -14.75 23.82 -12.67
CA GLN A 172 -14.42 25.25 -12.53
C GLN A 172 -13.21 25.70 -13.37
N ILE A 173 -12.10 24.94 -13.32
CA ILE A 173 -10.81 25.35 -13.90
C ILE A 173 -10.30 24.37 -14.96
N GLY A 174 -11.05 23.29 -15.20
CA GLY A 174 -10.74 22.26 -16.20
C GLY A 174 -9.67 21.26 -15.76
N PHE A 175 -9.55 20.18 -16.54
CA PHE A 175 -8.68 19.04 -16.26
C PHE A 175 -7.22 19.41 -16.00
N LYS A 176 -6.64 20.24 -16.87
CA LYS A 176 -5.20 20.55 -16.83
C LYS A 176 -4.82 21.23 -15.51
N TRP A 177 -5.60 22.21 -15.07
CA TRP A 177 -5.33 22.90 -13.82
C TRP A 177 -5.71 22.07 -12.60
N ALA A 178 -6.77 21.26 -12.67
CA ALA A 178 -7.13 20.35 -11.59
C ALA A 178 -5.99 19.36 -11.24
N ILE A 179 -5.39 18.72 -12.25
CA ILE A 179 -4.25 17.80 -12.03
C ILE A 179 -2.99 18.55 -11.58
N ARG A 180 -2.76 19.79 -12.04
CA ARG A 180 -1.66 20.62 -11.53
C ARG A 180 -1.83 20.99 -10.07
N VAL A 181 -3.05 21.34 -9.64
CA VAL A 181 -3.36 21.60 -8.23
C VAL A 181 -3.11 20.35 -7.39
N LEU A 182 -3.53 19.17 -7.88
CA LEU A 182 -3.19 17.90 -7.24
C LEU A 182 -1.68 17.72 -7.11
N ALA A 183 -0.91 17.97 -8.18
CA ALA A 183 0.54 17.86 -8.16
C ALA A 183 1.20 18.81 -7.13
N LEU A 184 0.67 20.04 -6.98
CA LEU A 184 1.16 21.02 -6.01
C LEU A 184 0.85 20.61 -4.57
N ILE A 185 -0.34 20.05 -4.31
CA ILE A 185 -0.71 19.53 -2.98
C ILE A 185 0.16 18.32 -2.63
N CYS A 186 0.34 17.39 -3.57
CA CYS A 186 1.24 16.25 -3.40
C CYS A 186 2.68 16.71 -3.14
N LEU A 187 3.17 17.73 -3.86
CA LEU A 187 4.50 18.30 -3.64
C LEU A 187 4.62 18.89 -2.23
N PHE A 188 3.64 19.67 -1.78
CA PHE A 188 3.64 20.26 -0.43
C PHE A 188 3.70 19.17 0.66
N CYS A 189 2.84 18.17 0.56
CA CYS A 189 2.81 17.03 1.48
C CYS A 189 4.14 16.26 1.49
N MET A 190 4.74 16.04 0.32
CA MET A 190 6.01 15.32 0.20
C MET A 190 7.21 16.14 0.67
N VAL A 191 7.22 17.47 0.50
CA VAL A 191 8.25 18.34 1.07
C VAL A 191 8.24 18.27 2.60
N ILE A 192 7.04 18.27 3.21
CA ILE A 192 6.90 18.05 4.65
C ILE A 192 7.45 16.68 5.04
N ALA A 193 7.11 15.62 4.30
CA ALA A 193 7.65 14.28 4.53
C ALA A 193 9.19 14.24 4.43
N ILE A 194 9.79 14.88 3.42
CA ILE A 194 11.26 14.94 3.24
C ILE A 194 11.95 15.62 4.44
N ILE A 195 11.34 16.64 5.03
CA ILE A 195 11.91 17.38 6.16
C ILE A 195 11.86 16.53 7.43
N PHE A 196 10.74 15.86 7.69
CA PHE A 196 10.47 15.19 8.96
C PHE A 196 10.79 13.69 8.99
N CYS A 197 10.71 12.97 7.86
CA CYS A 197 11.05 11.55 7.78
C CYS A 197 12.57 11.37 7.88
N GLN A 198 13.06 11.21 9.10
CA GLN A 198 14.46 10.99 9.40
C GLN A 198 14.66 9.64 10.07
N GLU A 199 15.61 8.86 9.57
CA GLU A 199 16.02 7.62 10.22
C GLU A 199 16.83 7.88 11.48
N ARG A 200 16.74 6.94 12.41
CA ARG A 200 17.61 6.90 13.56
C ARG A 200 18.95 6.27 13.15
N ARG A 201 20.01 7.08 13.05
CA ARG A 201 21.39 6.58 12.96
C ARG A 201 21.72 5.81 14.25
N ARG A 202 21.82 4.49 14.19
CA ARG A 202 22.56 3.72 15.23
C ARG A 202 24.06 3.98 15.03
N PRO A 203 24.88 4.06 16.09
CA PRO A 203 26.33 4.08 15.94
C PRO A 203 26.75 2.82 15.20
N GLN A 204 27.57 2.95 14.14
CA GLN A 204 28.20 1.80 13.49
C GLN A 204 29.15 1.13 14.49
N THR A 205 28.70 0.08 15.16
CA THR A 205 29.61 -0.76 15.92
C THR A 205 30.36 -1.67 14.93
N GLY A 206 31.61 -1.31 14.61
CA GLY A 206 32.59 -2.27 14.11
C GLY A 206 33.05 -2.18 12.65
N ARG A 207 33.19 -0.99 12.05
CA ARG A 207 34.11 -0.85 10.91
C ARG A 207 35.45 -0.34 11.43
N ASN A 208 36.31 -1.27 11.84
CA ASN A 208 37.73 -0.97 11.99
C ASN A 208 38.29 -0.69 10.59
N GLU A 209 38.22 0.56 10.17
CA GLU A 209 39.06 1.07 9.09
C GLU A 209 40.48 1.17 9.65
N VAL A 210 41.25 0.09 9.46
CA VAL A 210 42.71 0.22 9.40
C VAL A 210 42.97 1.16 8.23
N THR A 211 43.33 2.39 8.57
CA THR A 211 43.67 3.44 7.63
C THR A 211 45.16 3.28 7.35
N ASP A 212 45.53 2.62 6.25
CA ASP A 212 46.87 2.76 5.67
C ASP A 212 46.79 3.93 4.67
N PRO A 213 47.43 5.08 4.95
CA PRO A 213 47.50 6.18 4.01
C PRO A 213 48.74 5.99 3.15
N GLU A 214 48.56 5.71 1.86
CA GLU A 214 49.43 6.11 0.73
C GLU A 214 49.25 5.13 -0.44
N LEU A 215 48.37 5.46 -1.40
CA LEU A 215 48.61 5.10 -2.80
C LEU A 215 47.71 5.91 -3.77
N ASN A 216 48.36 6.89 -4.40
CA ASN A 216 48.22 7.38 -5.78
C ASN A 216 46.85 7.88 -6.30
N HIS A 217 46.79 9.20 -6.45
CA HIS A 217 45.65 10.00 -6.91
C HIS A 217 45.38 10.02 -8.43
N GLU A 218 46.21 9.38 -9.27
CA GLU A 218 46.13 9.56 -10.73
C GLU A 218 45.34 8.45 -11.47
N GLU A 219 45.02 7.32 -10.83
CA GLU A 219 44.23 6.22 -11.41
C GLU A 219 42.71 6.31 -11.15
N GLN A 220 42.25 7.38 -10.50
CA GLN A 220 40.90 7.49 -9.93
C GLN A 220 39.80 7.84 -10.93
N THR A 221 40.10 8.44 -12.09
CA THR A 221 39.07 8.96 -13.00
C THR A 221 38.47 7.91 -13.93
N SER A 222 39.22 6.87 -14.31
CA SER A 222 38.70 5.78 -15.17
C SER A 222 38.00 4.65 -14.38
N LYS A 223 38.40 4.41 -13.12
CA LYS A 223 37.82 3.37 -12.23
C LYS A 223 36.48 3.78 -11.57
N VAL A 224 36.11 5.07 -11.58
CA VAL A 224 34.85 5.55 -10.95
C VAL A 224 33.59 5.17 -11.74
N SER A 225 33.65 5.14 -13.08
CA SER A 225 32.51 4.73 -13.93
C SER A 225 32.21 3.23 -13.78
N THR A 226 33.24 2.40 -13.83
CA THR A 226 33.14 0.93 -13.69
C THR A 226 32.71 0.50 -12.29
N THR A 227 33.11 1.27 -11.25
CA THR A 227 32.65 1.05 -9.87
C THR A 227 31.17 1.35 -9.71
N ARG A 228 30.64 2.46 -10.27
CA ARG A 228 29.20 2.78 -10.20
C ARG A 228 28.33 1.72 -10.89
N VAL A 229 28.73 1.26 -12.08
CA VAL A 229 28.00 0.21 -12.80
C VAL A 229 28.03 -1.11 -12.03
N ARG A 230 29.17 -1.50 -11.45
CA ARG A 230 29.26 -2.67 -10.57
C ARG A 230 28.42 -2.53 -9.29
N THR A 231 28.37 -1.35 -8.69
CA THR A 231 27.52 -1.08 -7.51
C THR A 231 26.03 -1.17 -7.87
N VAL A 232 25.62 -0.67 -9.05
CA VAL A 232 24.23 -0.79 -9.54
C VAL A 232 23.88 -2.24 -9.87
N LEU A 233 24.77 -2.99 -10.52
CA LEU A 233 24.59 -4.42 -10.78
C LEU A 233 24.53 -5.25 -9.50
N GLN A 234 25.39 -4.95 -8.52
CA GLN A 234 25.31 -5.57 -7.18
C GLN A 234 24.02 -5.18 -6.45
N TYR A 235 23.52 -3.96 -6.64
CA TYR A 235 22.21 -3.54 -6.13
C TYR A 235 21.08 -4.37 -6.74
N PHE A 236 21.01 -4.49 -8.07
CA PHE A 236 19.98 -5.31 -8.72
C PHE A 236 20.10 -6.79 -8.32
N LYS A 237 21.32 -7.29 -8.13
CA LYS A 237 21.57 -8.65 -7.63
C LYS A 237 21.15 -8.84 -6.18
N GLY A 238 21.30 -7.82 -5.33
CA GLY A 238 20.86 -7.82 -3.92
C GLY A 238 19.35 -7.63 -3.75
N ALA A 239 18.73 -6.80 -4.61
CA ALA A 239 17.28 -6.63 -4.66
C ALA A 239 16.57 -7.92 -5.12
N LEU A 240 17.16 -8.64 -6.07
CA LEU A 240 16.66 -9.95 -6.53
C LEU A 240 17.20 -11.14 -5.71
N ASP A 241 17.73 -10.90 -4.51
CA ASP A 241 18.10 -11.97 -3.60
C ASP A 241 16.85 -12.47 -2.86
N PHE A 242 16.19 -13.45 -3.49
CA PHE A 242 15.02 -14.14 -2.97
C PHE A 242 15.35 -15.21 -1.91
N SER A 243 16.52 -15.13 -1.26
CA SER A 243 16.87 -15.99 -0.12
C SER A 243 15.79 -15.98 0.98
N ILE A 244 15.07 -14.87 1.13
CA ILE A 244 13.95 -14.74 2.08
C ILE A 244 12.76 -15.66 1.78
N LEU A 245 12.58 -16.12 0.54
CA LEU A 245 11.55 -17.10 0.19
C LEU A 245 11.79 -18.47 0.84
N LYS A 246 13.01 -18.74 1.33
CA LYS A 246 13.29 -19.95 2.10
C LYS A 246 12.72 -19.88 3.52
N ASP A 247 12.40 -18.68 4.02
CA ASP A 247 11.77 -18.53 5.32
C ASP A 247 10.26 -18.78 5.21
N SER A 248 9.81 -19.91 5.75
CA SER A 248 8.39 -20.28 5.76
C SER A 248 7.50 -19.22 6.42
N ARG A 249 8.02 -18.42 7.37
CA ARG A 249 7.27 -17.33 8.00
C ARG A 249 6.95 -16.22 7.01
N PHE A 250 7.91 -15.90 6.14
CA PHE A 250 7.73 -14.90 5.08
C PHE A 250 6.72 -15.39 4.05
N VAL A 251 6.82 -16.65 3.60
CA VAL A 251 5.91 -17.21 2.59
C VAL A 251 4.48 -17.27 3.12
N LEU A 252 4.27 -17.79 4.33
CA LEU A 252 2.94 -17.86 4.94
C LEU A 252 2.35 -16.47 5.18
N LEU A 253 3.14 -15.51 5.65
CA LEU A 253 2.69 -14.12 5.80
C LEU A 253 2.30 -13.52 4.44
N THR A 254 3.13 -13.68 3.42
CA THR A 254 2.88 -13.13 2.08
C THR A 254 1.59 -13.68 1.48
N LEU A 255 1.35 -15.00 1.61
CA LEU A 255 0.11 -15.63 1.13
C LEU A 255 -1.12 -15.17 1.94
N ALA A 256 -0.99 -15.02 3.27
CA ALA A 256 -2.09 -14.55 4.12
C ALA A 256 -2.48 -13.09 3.80
N VAL A 257 -1.48 -12.24 3.57
CA VAL A 257 -1.67 -10.85 3.14
C VAL A 257 -2.30 -10.80 1.75
N PHE A 258 -1.80 -11.57 0.80
CA PHE A 258 -2.38 -11.66 -0.54
C PHE A 258 -3.87 -12.00 -0.49
N LEU A 259 -4.27 -13.04 0.25
CA LEU A 259 -5.68 -13.42 0.35
C LEU A 259 -6.53 -12.32 1.00
N ALA A 260 -6.00 -11.60 1.99
CA ALA A 260 -6.75 -10.51 2.63
C ALA A 260 -6.86 -9.26 1.73
N GLU A 261 -5.81 -8.98 0.94
CA GLU A 261 -5.79 -7.85 0.01
C GLU A 261 -6.68 -8.10 -1.19
N ILE A 262 -6.67 -9.31 -1.76
CA ILE A 262 -7.52 -9.63 -2.90
C ILE A 262 -9.00 -9.49 -2.54
N ILE A 263 -9.44 -10.02 -1.39
CA ILE A 263 -10.82 -9.88 -0.90
C ILE A 263 -11.22 -8.42 -0.78
N SER A 264 -10.30 -7.58 -0.29
CA SER A 264 -10.54 -6.14 -0.14
C SER A 264 -10.72 -5.48 -1.51
N MET A 265 -9.83 -5.76 -2.47
CA MET A 265 -9.83 -5.15 -3.79
C MET A 265 -11.01 -5.60 -4.66
N THR A 266 -11.29 -6.90 -4.72
CA THR A 266 -12.40 -7.47 -5.52
C THR A 266 -13.75 -7.05 -4.97
N THR A 267 -13.92 -7.02 -3.65
CA THR A 267 -15.14 -6.54 -3.03
C THR A 267 -15.37 -5.07 -3.36
N LEU A 268 -14.38 -4.20 -3.15
CA LEU A 268 -14.51 -2.77 -3.49
C LEU A 268 -14.82 -2.55 -4.98
N THR A 269 -14.24 -3.36 -5.87
CA THR A 269 -14.43 -3.26 -7.32
C THR A 269 -15.82 -3.70 -7.75
N TYR A 270 -16.31 -4.85 -7.27
CA TYR A 270 -17.53 -5.48 -7.78
C TYR A 270 -18.78 -5.22 -6.92
N LEU A 271 -18.65 -4.65 -5.73
CA LEU A 271 -19.78 -4.40 -4.83
C LEU A 271 -20.83 -3.45 -5.44
N SER A 272 -20.42 -2.38 -6.13
CA SER A 272 -21.37 -1.49 -6.81
C SER A 272 -22.04 -2.19 -7.99
N SER A 273 -21.28 -2.91 -8.82
CA SER A 273 -21.82 -3.66 -9.96
C SER A 273 -22.80 -4.76 -9.52
N TYR A 274 -22.50 -5.46 -8.41
CA TYR A 274 -23.41 -6.38 -7.74
C TYR A 274 -24.71 -5.68 -7.35
N SER A 275 -24.61 -4.51 -6.71
CA SER A 275 -25.77 -3.79 -6.20
C SER A 275 -26.70 -3.34 -7.33
N ILE A 276 -26.12 -2.80 -8.40
CA ILE A 276 -26.85 -2.38 -9.60
C ILE A 276 -27.52 -3.58 -10.28
N ALA A 277 -26.81 -4.71 -10.41
CA ALA A 277 -27.36 -5.94 -10.98
C ALA A 277 -28.52 -6.53 -10.15
N ASN A 278 -28.61 -6.19 -8.87
CA ASN A 278 -29.72 -6.56 -7.99
C ASN A 278 -30.78 -5.44 -7.84
N GLY A 279 -30.77 -4.43 -8.72
CA GLY A 279 -31.81 -3.40 -8.80
C GLY A 279 -31.63 -2.18 -7.88
N VAL A 280 -30.46 -2.02 -7.23
CA VAL A 280 -30.14 -0.82 -6.44
C VAL A 280 -29.80 0.35 -7.37
N GLY A 281 -30.27 1.56 -7.04
CA GLY A 281 -29.98 2.75 -7.82
C GLY A 281 -28.46 3.05 -7.89
N VAL A 282 -28.00 3.47 -9.07
CA VAL A 282 -26.57 3.74 -9.35
C VAL A 282 -25.94 4.70 -8.33
N ALA A 283 -26.65 5.79 -7.99
CA ALA A 283 -26.18 6.75 -6.99
C ALA A 283 -26.01 6.11 -5.59
N GLN A 284 -26.93 5.26 -5.18
CA GLN A 284 -26.88 4.57 -3.89
C GLN A 284 -25.75 3.54 -3.84
N ALA A 285 -25.48 2.85 -4.96
CA ALA A 285 -24.40 1.88 -5.08
C ALA A 285 -23.00 2.53 -4.97
N TYR A 286 -22.82 3.74 -5.51
CA TYR A 286 -21.56 4.49 -5.37
C TYR A 286 -21.40 5.15 -4.01
N LEU A 287 -22.48 5.66 -3.42
CA LEU A 287 -22.46 6.19 -2.05
C LEU A 287 -22.01 5.12 -1.04
N MET A 288 -22.38 3.85 -1.26
CA MET A 288 -21.95 2.75 -0.41
C MET A 288 -20.41 2.58 -0.38
N ILE A 289 -19.71 2.70 -1.53
CA ILE A 289 -18.24 2.66 -1.55
C ILE A 289 -17.66 3.81 -0.73
N THR A 290 -18.28 4.99 -0.80
CA THR A 290 -17.85 6.16 -0.01
C THR A 290 -17.98 5.89 1.49
N VAL A 291 -19.10 5.26 1.91
CA VAL A 291 -19.31 4.86 3.30
C VAL A 291 -18.26 3.84 3.77
N VAL A 292 -17.94 2.83 2.95
CA VAL A 292 -16.89 1.83 3.25
C VAL A 292 -15.56 2.51 3.61
N ASN A 293 -15.14 3.47 2.78
CA ASN A 293 -13.88 4.19 2.98
C ASN A 293 -13.91 5.10 4.22
N LEU A 294 -15.03 5.80 4.48
CA LEU A 294 -15.18 6.66 5.65
C LEU A 294 -15.15 5.88 6.96
N CYS A 295 -15.84 4.74 7.03
CA CYS A 295 -15.83 3.85 8.19
C CYS A 295 -14.44 3.24 8.44
N GLY A 296 -13.61 3.15 7.40
CA GLY A 296 -12.25 2.65 7.49
C GLY A 296 -11.30 3.53 8.31
N ILE A 297 -11.51 4.85 8.34
CA ILE A 297 -10.64 5.81 9.04
C ILE A 297 -10.58 5.54 10.55
N PRO A 298 -11.69 5.55 11.32
CA PRO A 298 -11.64 5.25 12.74
C PRO A 298 -11.21 3.81 13.01
N SER A 299 -11.54 2.89 12.10
CA SER A 299 -11.14 1.49 12.23
C SER A 299 -9.62 1.32 12.25
N ARG A 300 -8.87 2.01 11.39
CA ARG A 300 -7.39 1.94 11.38
C ARG A 300 -6.77 2.32 12.72
N LEU A 301 -7.30 3.34 13.40
CA LEU A 301 -6.83 3.74 14.74
C LEU A 301 -7.11 2.65 15.77
N ILE A 302 -8.34 2.13 15.77
CA ILE A 302 -8.78 1.10 16.72
C ILE A 302 -7.99 -0.19 16.50
N SER A 303 -7.82 -0.64 15.25
CA SER A 303 -7.06 -1.84 14.93
C SER A 303 -5.59 -1.72 15.30
N GLY A 304 -4.96 -0.56 15.09
CA GLY A 304 -3.59 -0.28 15.51
C GLY A 304 -3.42 -0.37 17.02
N TYR A 305 -4.34 0.26 17.77
CA TYR A 305 -4.36 0.18 19.24
C TYR A 305 -4.59 -1.24 19.74
N LEU A 306 -5.57 -1.95 19.17
CA LEU A 306 -5.86 -3.34 19.53
C LEU A 306 -4.69 -4.26 19.20
N ALA A 307 -4.00 -4.04 18.08
CA ALA A 307 -2.85 -4.84 17.67
C ALA A 307 -1.69 -4.67 18.64
N ASP A 308 -1.45 -3.43 19.09
CA ASP A 308 -0.44 -3.15 20.10
C ASP A 308 -0.85 -3.63 21.50
N LYS A 309 -2.13 -3.95 21.77
CA LYS A 309 -2.59 -4.50 23.06
C LYS A 309 -2.62 -6.03 23.06
N TYR A 310 -3.26 -6.64 22.06
CA TYR A 310 -3.59 -8.07 21.99
C TYR A 310 -2.66 -8.87 21.07
N GLY A 311 -1.81 -8.22 20.27
CA GLY A 311 -0.93 -8.86 19.29
C GLY A 311 -1.40 -8.61 17.86
N ARG A 312 -0.45 -8.35 16.95
CA ARG A 312 -0.71 -7.93 15.57
C ARG A 312 -1.37 -9.06 14.77
N PHE A 313 -0.85 -10.29 14.88
CA PHE A 313 -1.41 -11.44 14.20
C PHE A 313 -2.79 -11.82 14.76
N ASN A 314 -3.00 -11.66 16.06
CA ASN A 314 -4.30 -11.94 16.69
C ASN A 314 -5.39 -11.00 16.18
N VAL A 315 -5.07 -9.72 16.02
CA VAL A 315 -6.02 -8.75 15.47
C VAL A 315 -6.28 -9.02 13.99
N MET A 316 -5.26 -9.36 13.19
CA MET A 316 -5.45 -9.75 11.78
C MET A 316 -6.40 -10.94 11.65
N ILE A 317 -6.20 -12.00 12.45
CA ILE A 317 -7.11 -13.17 12.47
C ILE A 317 -8.53 -12.74 12.83
N ALA A 318 -8.70 -11.94 13.89
CA ALA A 318 -10.02 -11.48 14.34
C ALA A 318 -10.75 -10.64 13.27
N THR A 319 -10.04 -9.74 12.59
CA THR A 319 -10.60 -8.90 11.52
C THR A 319 -10.89 -9.70 10.26
N SER A 320 -10.07 -10.70 9.92
CA SER A 320 -10.35 -11.63 8.82
C SER A 320 -11.58 -12.50 9.12
N VAL A 321 -11.72 -13.01 10.35
CA VAL A 321 -12.93 -13.73 10.80
C VAL A 321 -14.16 -12.84 10.68
N MET A 322 -14.08 -11.60 11.17
CA MET A 322 -15.17 -10.63 11.06
C MET A 322 -15.55 -10.35 9.59
N THR A 323 -14.55 -10.19 8.72
CA THR A 323 -14.78 -9.98 7.27
C THR A 323 -15.53 -11.18 6.66
N THR A 324 -15.06 -12.40 6.91
CA THR A 324 -15.69 -13.62 6.39
C THR A 324 -17.12 -13.81 6.89
N ILE A 325 -17.38 -13.54 8.18
CA ILE A 325 -18.73 -13.57 8.74
C ILE A 325 -19.63 -12.54 8.05
N VAL A 326 -19.16 -11.30 7.89
CA VAL A 326 -19.92 -10.22 7.25
C VAL A 326 -20.24 -10.55 5.78
N VAL A 327 -19.31 -11.16 5.05
CA VAL A 327 -19.55 -11.65 3.67
C VAL A 327 -20.66 -12.71 3.64
N PHE A 328 -20.59 -13.75 4.48
CA PHE A 328 -21.59 -14.82 4.47
C PHE A 328 -22.95 -14.40 5.08
N CYS A 329 -22.96 -13.63 6.16
CA CYS A 329 -24.17 -13.31 6.91
C CYS A 329 -24.91 -12.08 6.37
N LEU A 330 -24.23 -11.14 5.72
CA LEU A 330 -24.86 -9.92 5.21
C LEU A 330 -24.85 -9.86 3.68
N TRP A 331 -23.70 -10.07 3.03
CA TRP A 331 -23.65 -9.92 1.58
C TRP A 331 -24.38 -11.03 0.84
N LEU A 332 -24.18 -12.30 1.24
CA LEU A 332 -24.83 -13.44 0.59
C LEU A 332 -26.38 -13.37 0.61
N PRO A 333 -27.05 -13.01 1.73
CA PRO A 333 -28.52 -12.88 1.74
C PRO A 333 -29.04 -11.53 1.23
N ALA A 334 -28.18 -10.55 0.90
CA ALA A 334 -28.62 -9.18 0.63
C ALA A 334 -29.65 -9.06 -0.49
N LYS A 335 -29.49 -9.79 -1.61
CA LYS A 335 -30.43 -9.83 -2.77
C LYS A 335 -30.97 -8.45 -3.20
N GLY A 336 -30.17 -7.39 -3.11
CA GLY A 336 -30.57 -6.01 -3.46
C GLY A 336 -31.22 -5.19 -2.35
N ASN A 337 -31.36 -5.73 -1.13
CA ASN A 337 -31.83 -4.96 0.03
C ASN A 337 -30.78 -3.92 0.43
N ILE A 338 -31.12 -2.65 0.21
CA ILE A 338 -30.24 -1.50 0.45
C ILE A 338 -29.78 -1.44 1.90
N GLY A 339 -30.67 -1.67 2.88
CA GLY A 339 -30.31 -1.60 4.30
C GLY A 339 -29.24 -2.62 4.69
N ILE A 340 -29.37 -3.85 4.18
CA ILE A 340 -28.38 -4.92 4.41
C ILE A 340 -27.05 -4.59 3.73
N LEU A 341 -27.10 -4.06 2.50
CA LEU A 341 -25.89 -3.68 1.76
C LEU A 341 -25.12 -2.53 2.42
N TYR A 342 -25.82 -1.51 2.94
CA TYR A 342 -25.17 -0.44 3.69
C TYR A 342 -24.59 -0.94 5.01
N THR A 343 -25.30 -1.83 5.72
CA THR A 343 -24.79 -2.46 6.94
C THR A 343 -23.55 -3.29 6.65
N PHE A 344 -23.56 -4.06 5.55
CA PHE A 344 -22.40 -4.78 5.04
C PHE A 344 -21.25 -3.83 4.75
N GLY A 345 -21.48 -2.75 3.99
CA GLY A 345 -20.44 -1.78 3.64
C GLY A 345 -19.76 -1.14 4.85
N ILE A 346 -20.53 -0.77 5.88
CA ILE A 346 -19.99 -0.23 7.13
C ILE A 346 -19.09 -1.27 7.82
N LEU A 347 -19.61 -2.48 8.07
CA LEU A 347 -18.86 -3.51 8.80
C LEU A 347 -17.66 -4.04 8.01
N PHE A 348 -17.78 -4.14 6.69
CA PHE A 348 -16.70 -4.51 5.79
C PHE A 348 -15.61 -3.44 5.76
N GLY A 349 -15.97 -2.16 5.69
CA GLY A 349 -15.01 -1.06 5.78
C GLY A 349 -14.24 -1.05 7.09
N VAL A 350 -14.93 -1.34 8.20
CA VAL A 350 -14.29 -1.51 9.51
C VAL A 350 -13.34 -2.72 9.50
N SER A 351 -13.75 -3.88 8.98
CA SER A 351 -12.92 -5.09 9.05
C SER A 351 -11.68 -5.03 8.14
N THR A 352 -11.85 -4.59 6.89
CA THR A 352 -10.78 -4.56 5.88
C THR A 352 -9.74 -3.49 6.12
N SER A 353 -10.14 -2.34 6.69
CA SER A 353 -9.21 -1.24 6.93
C SER A 353 -8.12 -1.59 7.93
N ALA A 354 -8.41 -2.50 8.86
CA ALA A 354 -7.44 -3.04 9.80
C ALA A 354 -6.31 -3.78 9.09
N VAL A 355 -6.62 -4.55 8.04
CA VAL A 355 -5.67 -5.37 7.28
C VAL A 355 -4.57 -4.49 6.70
N ILE A 356 -4.93 -3.50 5.87
CA ILE A 356 -3.97 -2.65 5.17
C ILE A 356 -3.03 -1.92 6.15
N SER A 357 -3.55 -1.49 7.29
CA SER A 357 -2.77 -0.73 8.29
C SER A 357 -1.74 -1.58 9.07
N LEU A 358 -2.00 -2.88 9.23
CA LEU A 358 -1.20 -3.76 10.07
C LEU A 358 -0.17 -4.59 9.31
N ILE A 359 -0.27 -4.71 7.98
CA ILE A 359 0.69 -5.42 7.13
C ILE A 359 2.15 -4.98 7.41
N PRO A 360 2.50 -3.67 7.45
CA PRO A 360 3.87 -3.25 7.76
C PRO A 360 4.32 -3.64 9.17
N ALA A 361 3.39 -3.66 10.12
CA ALA A 361 3.65 -3.99 11.50
C ALA A 361 3.87 -5.51 11.69
N CYS A 362 3.17 -6.35 10.92
CA CYS A 362 3.38 -7.80 10.84
C CYS A 362 4.68 -8.16 10.12
N ALA A 363 4.95 -7.55 8.95
CA ALA A 363 6.21 -7.72 8.23
C ALA A 363 7.42 -7.35 9.10
N GLY A 364 7.25 -6.30 9.91
CA GLY A 364 8.24 -5.88 10.90
C GLY A 364 8.55 -6.86 12.03
N GLN A 365 7.76 -7.92 12.23
CA GLN A 365 8.00 -8.92 13.27
C GLN A 365 8.84 -10.10 12.79
N ILE A 366 8.89 -10.31 11.47
CA ILE A 366 9.66 -11.38 10.86
C ILE A 366 11.04 -10.93 10.40
N CYS A 367 11.31 -9.62 10.39
CA CYS A 367 12.59 -9.04 9.99
C CYS A 367 13.14 -8.04 11.03
N SER A 368 14.41 -7.67 10.89
CA SER A 368 15.01 -6.55 11.63
C SER A 368 14.66 -5.22 10.96
N ALA A 369 14.73 -4.10 11.70
CA ALA A 369 14.48 -2.78 11.13
C ALA A 369 15.41 -2.45 9.93
N GLU A 370 16.64 -2.98 9.93
CA GLU A 370 17.65 -2.72 8.89
C GLU A 370 17.36 -3.39 7.55
N SER A 371 16.62 -4.49 7.54
CA SER A 371 16.22 -5.20 6.31
C SER A 371 14.73 -5.03 6.00
N PHE A 372 14.06 -4.09 6.69
CA PHE A 372 12.62 -3.95 6.59
C PHE A 372 12.18 -3.55 5.17
N GLY A 373 12.90 -2.63 4.54
CA GLY A 373 12.63 -2.20 3.17
C GLY A 373 12.70 -3.37 2.19
N LYS A 374 13.75 -4.21 2.26
CA LYS A 374 13.90 -5.41 1.44
C LYS A 374 12.75 -6.39 1.65
N VAL A 375 12.41 -6.70 2.91
CA VAL A 375 11.33 -7.66 3.23
C VAL A 375 9.98 -7.15 2.74
N TYR A 376 9.65 -5.91 3.09
CA TYR A 376 8.38 -5.29 2.73
C TYR A 376 8.26 -5.10 1.22
N GLY A 377 9.35 -4.67 0.55
CA GLY A 377 9.45 -4.56 -0.89
C GLY A 377 9.27 -5.89 -1.62
N THR A 378 9.96 -6.94 -1.16
CA THR A 378 9.84 -8.31 -1.70
C THR A 378 8.42 -8.84 -1.58
N MET A 379 7.76 -8.60 -0.45
CA MET A 379 6.37 -8.99 -0.26
C MET A 379 5.46 -8.29 -1.28
N TYR A 380 5.55 -6.96 -1.42
CA TYR A 380 4.69 -6.21 -2.34
C TYR A 380 4.93 -6.53 -3.83
N PHE A 381 6.15 -6.92 -4.20
CA PHE A 381 6.42 -7.42 -5.55
C PHE A 381 5.63 -8.69 -5.87
N PHE A 382 5.63 -9.68 -4.97
CA PHE A 382 4.83 -10.90 -5.18
C PHE A 382 3.34 -10.62 -5.10
N LEU A 383 2.90 -9.78 -4.16
CA LEU A 383 1.52 -9.32 -4.07
C LEU A 383 1.05 -8.69 -5.39
N GLY A 384 1.86 -7.87 -6.05
CA GLY A 384 1.51 -7.26 -7.33
C GLY A 384 1.06 -8.30 -8.39
N PHE A 385 1.84 -9.36 -8.57
CA PHE A 385 1.49 -10.46 -9.49
C PHE A 385 0.27 -11.24 -9.01
N LEU A 386 0.23 -11.58 -7.72
CA LEU A 386 -0.85 -12.38 -7.15
C LEU A 386 -2.19 -11.64 -7.19
N THR A 387 -2.20 -10.33 -6.94
CA THR A 387 -3.40 -9.49 -6.97
C THR A 387 -3.97 -9.39 -8.38
N ILE A 388 -3.12 -9.24 -9.42
CA ILE A 388 -3.58 -9.27 -10.83
C ILE A 388 -4.24 -10.62 -11.13
N LEU A 389 -3.58 -11.72 -10.76
CA LEU A 389 -4.09 -13.07 -10.98
C LEU A 389 -5.42 -13.31 -10.22
N GLY A 390 -5.50 -12.84 -8.97
CA GLY A 390 -6.70 -12.93 -8.14
C GLY A 390 -7.87 -12.14 -8.73
N MET A 391 -7.63 -10.93 -9.24
CA MET A 391 -8.67 -10.11 -9.87
C MET A 391 -9.18 -10.76 -11.16
N TYR A 392 -8.29 -11.38 -11.93
CA TYR A 392 -8.67 -12.15 -13.12
C TYR A 392 -9.60 -13.33 -12.77
N PHE A 393 -9.26 -14.12 -11.75
CA PHE A 393 -10.11 -15.23 -11.31
C PHE A 393 -11.47 -14.74 -10.78
N ALA A 394 -11.50 -13.67 -10.00
CA ALA A 394 -12.76 -13.05 -9.55
C ALA A 394 -13.65 -12.63 -10.73
N SER A 395 -13.06 -12.02 -11.76
CA SER A 395 -13.80 -11.65 -12.98
C SER A 395 -14.35 -12.86 -13.73
N LEU A 396 -13.61 -13.98 -13.77
CA LEU A 396 -14.08 -15.21 -14.42
C LEU A 396 -15.29 -15.83 -13.70
N VAL A 397 -15.33 -15.76 -12.37
CA VAL A 397 -16.47 -16.25 -11.57
C VAL A 397 -17.73 -15.44 -11.87
N ILE A 398 -17.60 -14.13 -12.09
CA ILE A 398 -18.73 -13.24 -12.44
C ILE A 398 -19.16 -13.46 -13.90
N SER A 399 -18.23 -13.78 -14.81
CA SER A 399 -18.50 -14.08 -16.22
C SER A 399 -19.41 -13.01 -16.88
N HIS A 400 -20.60 -13.39 -17.37
CA HIS A 400 -21.54 -12.50 -18.06
C HIS A 400 -22.40 -11.58 -17.16
N GLY A 401 -22.13 -11.48 -15.85
CA GLY A 401 -22.73 -10.44 -14.99
C GLY A 401 -24.17 -10.67 -14.52
N GLY A 402 -24.61 -11.92 -14.40
CA GLY A 402 -25.94 -12.27 -13.86
C GLY A 402 -25.99 -12.37 -12.33
N THR A 403 -27.20 -12.29 -11.75
CA THR A 403 -27.44 -12.41 -10.30
C THR A 403 -26.92 -13.73 -9.71
N VAL A 404 -27.00 -14.83 -10.47
CA VAL A 404 -26.45 -16.15 -10.07
C VAL A 404 -24.92 -16.12 -10.03
N ASN A 405 -24.28 -15.51 -11.03
CA ASN A 405 -22.83 -15.42 -11.08
C ASN A 405 -22.29 -14.52 -9.96
N TYR A 406 -22.99 -13.42 -9.68
CA TYR A 406 -22.71 -12.56 -8.54
C TYR A 406 -22.87 -13.29 -7.19
N ARG A 407 -23.85 -14.19 -7.05
CA ARG A 407 -23.96 -15.05 -5.88
C ARG A 407 -22.77 -16.00 -5.76
N ASN A 408 -22.33 -16.60 -6.87
CA ASN A 408 -21.14 -17.47 -6.89
C ASN A 408 -19.87 -16.69 -6.53
N PHE A 409 -19.78 -15.43 -6.95
CA PHE A 409 -18.70 -14.52 -6.57
C PHE A 409 -18.68 -14.25 -5.07
N VAL A 410 -19.83 -14.00 -4.43
CA VAL A 410 -19.88 -13.84 -2.95
C VAL A 410 -19.45 -15.13 -2.22
N LEU A 411 -19.82 -16.31 -2.74
CA LEU A 411 -19.35 -17.60 -2.19
C LEU A 411 -17.84 -17.79 -2.37
N TYR A 412 -17.31 -17.40 -3.53
CA TYR A 412 -15.87 -17.39 -3.81
C TYR A 412 -15.11 -16.49 -2.83
N GLU A 413 -15.58 -15.26 -2.62
CA GLU A 413 -15.02 -14.32 -1.63
C GLU A 413 -15.03 -14.90 -0.21
N GLY A 414 -16.15 -15.51 0.19
CA GLY A 414 -16.24 -16.17 1.49
C GLY A 414 -15.27 -17.35 1.65
N ALA A 415 -15.07 -18.15 0.60
CA ALA A 415 -14.10 -19.25 0.60
C ALA A 415 -12.66 -18.74 0.70
N LEU A 416 -12.31 -17.67 -0.02
CA LEU A 416 -11.02 -16.99 0.12
C LEU A 416 -10.84 -16.44 1.55
N GLY A 417 -11.90 -15.92 2.16
CA GLY A 417 -11.89 -15.45 3.55
C GLY A 417 -11.56 -16.56 4.54
N VAL A 418 -12.15 -17.75 4.38
CA VAL A 418 -11.80 -18.92 5.21
C VAL A 418 -10.34 -19.34 4.99
N ALA A 419 -9.87 -19.39 3.75
CA ALA A 419 -8.48 -19.69 3.45
C ALA A 419 -7.51 -18.65 4.04
N SER A 420 -7.87 -17.36 4.00
CA SER A 420 -7.09 -16.27 4.62
C SER A 420 -6.95 -16.48 6.12
N ILE A 421 -8.03 -16.82 6.83
CA ILE A 421 -8.01 -17.09 8.28
C ILE A 421 -7.06 -18.25 8.59
N VAL A 422 -7.15 -19.34 7.83
CA VAL A 422 -6.27 -20.50 8.00
C VAL A 422 -4.81 -20.09 7.83
N LEU A 423 -4.48 -19.36 6.77
CA LEU A 423 -3.10 -18.89 6.54
C LEU A 423 -2.61 -17.92 7.61
N TRP A 424 -3.45 -17.02 8.13
CA TRP A 424 -3.08 -16.14 9.24
C TRP A 424 -2.78 -16.92 10.53
N ILE A 425 -3.56 -17.96 10.82
CA ILE A 425 -3.30 -18.86 11.94
C ILE A 425 -1.98 -19.61 11.74
N TRP A 426 -1.72 -20.12 10.54
CA TRP A 426 -0.46 -20.82 10.23
C TRP A 426 0.75 -19.88 10.23
N ALA A 427 0.62 -18.65 9.73
CA ALA A 427 1.69 -17.65 9.77
C ALA A 427 2.06 -17.26 11.21
N ARG A 428 1.06 -17.16 12.08
CA ARG A 428 1.26 -16.99 13.53
C ARG A 428 1.93 -18.22 14.14
N TYR A 429 1.43 -19.42 13.83
CA TYR A 429 1.98 -20.68 14.33
C TYR A 429 3.46 -20.86 13.95
N ALA A 430 3.82 -20.57 12.70
CA ALA A 430 5.20 -20.62 12.23
C ALA A 430 6.12 -19.62 12.97
N SER A 431 5.56 -18.55 13.51
CA SER A 431 6.32 -17.49 14.19
C SER A 431 6.46 -17.71 15.70
N VAL A 432 5.42 -18.21 16.39
CA VAL A 432 5.38 -18.34 17.86
C VAL A 432 4.87 -19.68 18.39
N GLY A 433 4.59 -20.64 17.52
CA GLY A 433 3.96 -21.92 17.88
C GLY A 433 2.52 -21.74 18.37
N TRP A 434 2.01 -22.73 19.12
CA TRP A 434 0.64 -22.71 19.69
C TRP A 434 0.45 -21.77 20.89
N ARG A 435 1.50 -21.06 21.33
CA ARG A 435 1.41 -20.23 22.54
C ARG A 435 0.55 -18.99 22.27
N LEU A 436 -0.46 -18.77 23.12
CA LEU A 436 -1.24 -17.53 23.16
C LEU A 436 -0.37 -16.39 23.70
N CYS A 437 0.51 -15.88 22.85
CA CYS A 437 1.32 -14.70 23.13
C CYS A 437 0.79 -13.52 22.33
N LYS A 438 1.00 -12.34 22.90
CA LYS A 438 0.94 -11.07 22.16
C LYS A 438 2.05 -11.14 21.10
N PHE A 439 1.68 -11.45 19.87
CA PHE A 439 2.57 -11.45 18.71
C PHE A 439 1.88 -10.56 17.68
#